data_AF-A0A6A6C4W1-F1
#
_entry.id   AF-A0A6A6C4W1-F1
#
_cell.length_a   1.000
_cell.length_b   1.000
_cell.length_c   1.000
_cell.angle_alpha   90.00
_cell.angle_beta   90.00
_cell.angle_gamma   90.00
#
_symmetry.space_group_name_H-M   'P 1'
#
loop_
_entity.id
_entity.type
_entity.pdbx_description
1 polymer ?
#
loop_
_entity_poly.entity_id
_entity_poly.type
_entity_poly.pdbx_seq_one_letter_code
_entity_poly.pdbx_strand_id
1 'polypeptide(L)'
;MSHSSPSTHFRLLDLPVEVREHILRYALQVPYYISPRVSIPRDAFVLRLPPLTRTCHLLRKESLPLYFECNTFHFNLKDVLETPLEQDLRFEKKLLTFGAWCEAVGSERFARIRSFALNLRGGGVGGGMYVPNVVVTVGRFGKVDVEAKCLWQGEGGGGPKYEAKPAPEELVRVVREVVARNQGSGCLLPRDVVQFCRAVERFGPALPYLRM
;
A
#
# COMPACT_ATOMS: atom_id res chain seq x y z
N MET A 1 17.41 19.24 52.99
CA MET A 1 17.98 18.65 51.76
C MET A 1 16.89 17.80 51.12
N SER A 2 16.25 18.30 50.07
CA SER A 2 15.17 17.62 49.36
C SER A 2 15.76 16.67 48.33
N HIS A 3 15.74 15.37 48.61
CA HIS A 3 16.02 14.33 47.62
C HIS A 3 14.86 14.30 46.62
N SER A 4 15.04 14.90 45.44
CA SER A 4 14.17 14.64 44.30
C SER A 4 14.33 13.17 43.91
N SER A 5 13.28 12.38 44.10
CA SER A 5 13.23 11.00 43.60
C SER A 5 13.51 10.99 42.10
N PRO A 6 14.38 10.10 41.57
CA PRO A 6 14.63 10.05 40.14
C PRO A 6 13.31 9.73 39.44
N SER A 7 12.88 10.60 38.52
CA SER A 7 11.64 10.37 37.78
C SER A 7 11.79 9.09 36.96
N THR A 8 11.08 8.03 37.35
CA THR A 8 11.02 6.71 36.70
C THR A 8 10.26 6.74 35.37
N HIS A 9 10.09 7.92 34.77
CA HIS A 9 9.32 8.08 33.55
C HIS A 9 10.20 7.87 32.33
N PHE A 10 9.93 6.78 31.62
CA PHE A 10 10.47 6.52 30.29
C PHE A 10 10.01 7.60 29.31
N ARG A 11 10.96 8.29 28.68
CA ARG A 11 10.70 9.35 27.70
C ARG A 11 11.14 8.87 26.33
N LEU A 12 10.17 8.67 25.44
CA LEU A 12 10.43 8.20 24.07
C LEU A 12 11.45 9.08 23.34
N LEU A 13 11.39 10.41 23.53
CA LEU A 13 12.24 11.37 22.83
C LEU A 13 13.68 11.43 23.36
N ASP A 14 13.94 10.87 24.54
CA ASP A 14 15.28 10.83 25.14
C ASP A 14 16.09 9.62 24.64
N LEU A 15 15.45 8.68 23.94
CA LEU A 15 16.11 7.54 23.33
C LEU A 15 16.95 7.95 22.11
N PRO A 16 18.04 7.21 21.79
CA PRO A 16 18.72 7.33 20.51
C PRO A 16 17.75 7.15 19.33
N VAL A 17 18.03 7.83 18.23
CA VAL A 17 17.14 7.84 17.05
C VAL A 17 16.92 6.45 16.48
N GLU A 18 17.92 5.58 16.54
CA GLU A 18 17.88 4.20 16.04
C GLU A 18 16.88 3.35 16.84
N VAL A 19 16.83 3.57 18.16
CA VAL A 19 15.89 2.89 19.07
C VAL A 19 14.49 3.42 18.85
N ARG A 20 14.32 4.75 18.73
CA ARG A 20 13.03 5.35 18.38
C ARG A 20 12.53 4.79 17.06
N GLU A 21 13.36 4.74 16.04
CA GLU A 21 13.01 4.23 14.71
C GLU A 21 12.47 2.79 14.77
N HIS A 22 13.07 1.91 15.58
CA HIS A 22 12.57 0.54 15.79
C HIS A 22 11.18 0.54 16.44
N ILE A 23 10.99 1.32 17.51
CA ILE A 23 9.70 1.45 18.19
C ILE A 23 8.64 2.01 17.22
N LEU A 24 9.00 3.04 16.46
CA LEU A 24 8.12 3.68 15.48
C LEU A 24 7.72 2.69 14.38
N ARG A 25 8.65 1.92 13.80
CA ARG A 25 8.32 0.91 12.79
C ARG A 25 7.31 -0.10 13.32
N TYR A 26 7.54 -0.60 14.53
CA TYR A 26 6.62 -1.54 15.17
C TYR A 26 5.23 -0.92 15.40
N ALA A 27 5.18 0.31 15.91
CA ALA A 27 3.92 1.00 16.20
C ALA A 27 3.14 1.44 14.95
N LEU A 28 3.82 1.65 13.82
CA LEU A 28 3.24 2.13 12.57
C LEU A 28 2.82 1.02 11.62
N GLN A 29 3.36 -0.18 11.80
CA GLN A 29 3.04 -1.32 10.96
C GLN A 29 1.59 -1.77 11.23
N VAL A 30 0.78 -1.81 10.19
CA VAL A 30 -0.58 -2.35 10.27
C VAL A 30 -0.62 -3.78 9.71
N PRO A 31 -1.44 -4.67 10.30
CA PRO A 31 -1.52 -6.07 9.85
C PRO A 31 -2.37 -6.25 8.59
N TYR A 32 -3.03 -5.20 8.10
CA TYR A 32 -3.91 -5.21 6.93
C TYR A 32 -3.45 -4.20 5.89
N TYR A 33 -3.86 -4.38 4.64
CA TYR A 33 -3.54 -3.43 3.59
C TYR A 33 -4.13 -2.06 3.88
N ILE A 34 -3.31 -1.03 3.69
CA ILE A 34 -3.76 0.35 3.78
C ILE A 34 -4.43 0.67 2.46
N SER A 35 -5.75 0.56 2.43
CA SER A 35 -6.52 1.12 1.33
C SER A 35 -6.78 2.60 1.61
N PRO A 36 -6.53 3.49 0.65
CA PRO A 36 -7.04 4.85 0.71
C PRO A 36 -8.58 4.91 0.79
N ARG A 37 -9.30 3.83 0.44
CA ARG A 37 -10.75 3.69 0.58
C ARG A 37 -11.09 2.84 1.81
N VAL A 38 -11.00 3.36 3.03
CA VAL A 38 -11.55 2.64 4.20
C VAL A 38 -13.02 2.98 4.34
N SER A 39 -13.90 2.07 3.93
CA SER A 39 -15.32 1.90 4.33
C SER A 39 -16.21 3.16 4.46
N ILE A 40 -15.90 4.23 3.74
CA ILE A 40 -16.77 5.39 3.53
C ILE A 40 -17.53 5.15 2.21
N PRO A 41 -18.79 5.57 2.07
CA PRO A 41 -19.59 5.32 0.86
C PRO A 41 -18.84 5.71 -0.42
N ARG A 42 -18.76 4.71 -1.31
CA ARG A 42 -18.24 4.55 -2.69
C ARG A 42 -17.31 5.56 -3.40
N ASP A 43 -17.08 6.78 -2.93
CA ASP A 43 -16.55 7.83 -3.82
C ASP A 43 -15.46 8.72 -3.20
N ALA A 44 -14.49 8.21 -2.42
CA ALA A 44 -13.33 9.02 -2.02
C ALA A 44 -12.09 8.20 -1.64
N PHE A 45 -10.91 8.55 -2.16
CA PHE A 45 -9.66 8.22 -1.46
C PHE A 45 -9.53 9.21 -0.29
N VAL A 46 -9.20 8.70 0.89
CA VAL A 46 -8.91 9.50 2.07
C VAL A 46 -7.52 9.12 2.55
N LEU A 47 -6.64 10.12 2.67
CA LEU A 47 -5.33 9.92 3.28
C LEU A 47 -5.48 9.87 4.80
N ARG A 48 -5.59 8.67 5.37
CA ARG A 48 -5.53 8.47 6.82
C ARG A 48 -4.08 8.34 7.26
N LEU A 49 -3.58 9.37 7.94
CA LEU A 49 -2.28 9.33 8.60
C LEU A 49 -2.41 8.72 10.00
N PRO A 50 -1.43 7.94 10.47
CA PRO A 50 -1.48 7.30 11.77
C PRO A 50 -1.51 8.34 12.89
N PRO A 51 -2.21 8.08 14.01
CA PRO A 51 -2.33 9.03 15.13
C PRO A 51 -0.98 9.55 15.64
N LEU A 52 0.06 8.71 15.59
CA LEU A 52 1.42 9.03 16.00
C LEU A 52 2.02 10.23 15.23
N THR A 53 1.57 10.50 14.01
CA THR A 53 2.01 11.65 13.20
C THR A 53 1.37 12.98 13.62
N ARG A 54 0.46 12.95 14.60
CA ARG A 54 -0.29 14.11 15.10
C ARG A 54 0.16 14.53 16.51
N THR A 55 1.07 13.80 17.14
CA THR A 55 1.49 14.04 18.52
C THR A 55 2.42 15.24 18.65
N CYS A 56 3.54 15.26 17.91
CA CYS A 56 4.45 16.40 17.85
C CYS A 56 5.22 16.45 16.51
N HIS A 57 5.87 17.58 16.23
CA HIS A 57 6.60 17.80 14.96
C HIS A 57 7.76 16.81 14.76
N LEU A 58 8.49 16.48 15.83
CA LEU A 58 9.62 15.54 15.74
C LEU A 58 9.13 14.13 15.38
N LEU A 59 8.16 13.61 16.14
CA LEU A 59 7.57 12.30 15.86
C LEU A 59 6.90 12.28 14.49
N ARG A 60 6.25 13.37 14.05
CA ARG A 60 5.72 13.47 12.69
C ARG A 60 6.82 13.34 11.64
N LYS A 61 7.95 14.02 11.81
CA LYS A 61 9.09 13.98 10.88
C LYS A 61 9.71 12.58 10.81
N GLU A 62 9.85 11.88 11.94
CA GLU A 62 10.43 10.54 12.00
C GLU A 62 9.45 9.45 11.56
N SER A 63 8.18 9.52 11.98
CA SER A 63 7.19 8.46 11.73
C SER A 63 6.59 8.47 10.33
N LEU A 64 6.41 9.65 9.72
CA LEU A 64 5.68 9.74 8.47
C LEU A 64 6.40 8.99 7.31
N PRO A 65 7.72 9.13 7.12
CA PRO A 65 8.44 8.31 6.13
C PRO A 65 8.37 6.81 6.43
N LEU A 66 8.50 6.42 7.70
CA LEU A 66 8.44 5.02 8.12
C LEU A 66 7.08 4.40 7.85
N TYR A 67 5.99 5.14 8.06
CA TYR A 67 4.63 4.69 7.76
C TYR A 67 4.46 4.30 6.30
N PHE A 68 5.03 5.07 5.37
CA PHE A 68 4.98 4.73 3.95
C PHE A 68 5.94 3.58 3.60
N GLU A 69 7.06 3.45 4.30
CA GLU A 69 8.07 2.41 4.06
C GLU A 69 7.65 1.01 4.54
N CYS A 70 7.08 0.90 5.74
CA CYS A 70 6.83 -0.41 6.39
C CYS A 70 5.46 -1.01 6.11
N ASN A 71 4.57 -0.29 5.42
CA ASN A 71 3.20 -0.73 5.16
C ASN A 71 2.94 -1.06 3.69
N THR A 72 1.98 -1.95 3.47
CA THR A 72 1.48 -2.29 2.14
C THR A 72 0.29 -1.41 1.78
N PHE A 73 0.40 -0.67 0.68
CA PHE A 73 -0.65 0.19 0.18
C PHE A 73 -1.46 -0.52 -0.90
N HIS A 74 -2.78 -0.57 -0.72
CA HIS A 74 -3.68 -1.26 -1.63
C HIS A 74 -4.40 -0.29 -2.55
N PHE A 75 -4.27 -0.53 -3.86
CA PHE A 75 -4.91 0.23 -4.92
C PHE A 75 -5.81 -0.66 -5.76
N ASN A 76 -7.01 -0.18 -6.06
CA ASN A 76 -7.88 -0.82 -7.04
C ASN A 76 -7.45 -0.39 -8.45
N LEU A 77 -7.33 -1.35 -9.38
CA LEU A 77 -6.97 -1.03 -10.77
C LEU A 77 -7.90 0.01 -11.38
N LYS A 78 -9.21 -0.09 -11.13
CA LYS A 78 -10.22 0.83 -11.62
C LYS A 78 -9.91 2.27 -11.21
N ASP A 79 -9.58 2.47 -9.94
CA ASP A 79 -9.33 3.80 -9.40
C ASP A 79 -8.01 4.43 -9.87
N VAL A 80 -7.04 3.61 -10.25
CA VAL A 80 -5.75 4.07 -10.78
C VAL A 80 -5.85 4.37 -12.28
N LEU A 81 -6.62 3.57 -13.01
CA LEU A 81 -6.70 3.61 -14.47
C LEU A 81 -7.81 4.51 -15.01
N GLU A 82 -8.93 4.66 -14.29
CA GLU A 82 -10.01 5.52 -14.73
C GLU A 82 -9.67 7.00 -14.56
N THR A 83 -10.04 7.79 -15.57
CA THR A 83 -10.04 9.25 -15.55
C THR A 83 -10.97 9.76 -14.43
N PRO A 84 -10.77 10.98 -13.91
CA PRO A 84 -11.54 11.50 -12.79
C PRO A 84 -13.04 11.33 -13.02
N LEU A 85 -13.74 10.71 -12.06
CA LEU A 85 -15.19 10.90 -11.98
C LEU A 85 -15.45 12.40 -11.95
N GLU A 86 -16.42 12.86 -12.73
CA GLU A 86 -16.85 14.26 -12.70
C GLU A 86 -16.99 14.71 -11.24
N GLN A 87 -16.25 15.77 -10.90
CA GLN A 87 -16.23 16.27 -9.53
C GLN A 87 -17.65 16.72 -9.17
N ASP A 88 -18.36 15.95 -8.35
CA ASP A 88 -19.52 16.48 -7.65
C ASP A 88 -19.00 17.55 -6.68
N LEU A 89 -19.15 18.80 -7.09
CA LEU A 89 -18.64 20.01 -6.42
C LEU A 89 -19.13 20.17 -4.97
N ARG A 90 -20.07 19.33 -4.52
CA ARG A 90 -20.58 19.30 -3.14
C ARG A 90 -19.59 18.75 -2.13
N PHE A 91 -18.50 18.12 -2.57
CA PHE A 91 -17.52 17.54 -1.66
C PHE A 91 -16.20 18.32 -1.68
N GLU A 92 -16.05 19.26 -0.76
CA GLU A 92 -14.79 19.95 -0.53
C GLU A 92 -13.65 18.95 -0.23
N LYS A 93 -12.61 18.93 -1.08
CA LYS A 93 -11.33 18.22 -0.89
C LYS A 93 -11.38 16.69 -0.80
N LYS A 94 -12.15 15.99 -1.63
CA LYS A 94 -11.97 14.54 -1.80
C LYS A 94 -10.78 14.21 -2.71
N LEU A 95 -9.95 13.26 -2.31
CA LEU A 95 -8.91 12.67 -3.17
C LEU A 95 -9.62 11.68 -4.11
N LEU A 96 -10.43 12.18 -5.03
CA LEU A 96 -11.30 11.34 -5.88
C LEU A 96 -10.52 10.51 -6.89
N THR A 97 -9.26 10.88 -7.13
CA THR A 97 -8.38 10.26 -8.11
C THR A 97 -7.11 9.76 -7.45
N PHE A 98 -6.50 8.76 -8.06
CA PHE A 98 -5.14 8.36 -7.73
C PHE A 98 -4.16 9.54 -7.80
N GLY A 99 -4.31 10.43 -8.80
CA GLY A 99 -3.51 11.65 -8.93
C GLY A 99 -3.62 12.59 -7.72
N ALA A 100 -4.84 12.94 -7.32
CA ALA A 100 -5.08 13.79 -6.15
C ALA A 100 -4.52 13.14 -4.87
N TRP A 101 -4.65 11.81 -4.73
CA TRP A 101 -4.03 11.09 -3.63
C TRP A 101 -2.50 11.21 -3.63
N CYS A 102 -1.86 11.04 -4.79
CA CYS A 102 -0.42 11.22 -4.93
C CYS A 102 0.03 12.64 -4.56
N GLU A 103 -0.73 13.66 -4.95
CA GLU A 103 -0.48 15.05 -4.58
C GLU A 103 -0.57 15.26 -3.06
N ALA A 104 -1.60 14.74 -2.42
CA ALA A 104 -1.78 14.86 -0.96
C ALA A 104 -0.71 14.10 -0.16
N VAL A 105 -0.28 12.95 -0.66
CA VAL A 105 0.85 12.19 -0.10
C VAL A 105 2.16 12.95 -0.31
N GLY A 106 2.33 13.59 -1.45
CA GLY A 106 3.57 14.23 -1.87
C GLY A 106 4.59 13.23 -2.42
N SER A 107 5.35 13.66 -3.42
CA SER A 107 6.29 12.82 -4.18
C SER A 107 7.34 12.12 -3.30
N GLU A 108 7.90 12.83 -2.33
CA GLU A 108 8.92 12.28 -1.42
C GLU A 108 8.38 11.11 -0.61
N ARG A 109 7.15 11.23 -0.08
CA ARG A 109 6.53 10.19 0.74
C ARG A 109 6.06 9.03 -0.10
N PHE A 110 5.52 9.29 -1.29
CA PHE A 110 5.16 8.24 -2.24
C PHE A 110 6.38 7.38 -2.61
N ALA A 111 7.54 8.00 -2.83
CA ALA A 111 8.79 7.31 -3.12
C ALA A 111 9.32 6.46 -1.95
N ARG A 112 8.75 6.59 -0.74
CA ARG A 112 9.06 5.69 0.37
C ARG A 112 8.30 4.39 0.32
N ILE A 113 7.21 4.30 -0.44
CA ILE A 113 6.37 3.10 -0.49
C ILE A 113 7.17 1.95 -1.11
N ARG A 114 7.29 0.87 -0.33
CA ARG A 114 8.01 -0.35 -0.73
C ARG A 114 7.09 -1.51 -1.07
N SER A 115 5.84 -1.49 -0.63
CA SER A 115 4.91 -2.58 -0.86
C SER A 115 3.57 -2.08 -1.41
N PHE A 116 3.20 -2.59 -2.58
CA PHE A 116 1.98 -2.24 -3.31
C PHE A 116 1.14 -3.50 -3.49
N ALA A 117 -0.13 -3.45 -3.11
CA ALA A 117 -1.11 -4.49 -3.41
C ALA A 117 -2.10 -3.96 -4.46
N LEU A 118 -2.21 -4.64 -5.60
CA LEU A 118 -3.11 -4.26 -6.68
C LEU A 118 -4.23 -5.27 -6.84
N ASN A 119 -5.46 -4.78 -6.80
CA ASN A 119 -6.65 -5.59 -6.93
C ASN A 119 -7.18 -5.56 -8.37
N LEU A 120 -7.11 -6.72 -9.01
CA LEU A 120 -7.67 -6.99 -10.33
C LEU A 120 -9.19 -7.12 -10.22
N ARG A 121 -9.93 -6.53 -11.18
CA ARG A 121 -11.41 -6.55 -11.25
C ARG A 121 -12.01 -7.83 -10.64
N GLY A 122 -12.54 -7.71 -9.42
CA GLY A 122 -13.56 -8.61 -8.92
C GLY A 122 -14.87 -8.25 -9.61
N GLY A 123 -15.20 -8.97 -10.69
CA GLY A 123 -16.56 -9.02 -11.20
C GLY A 123 -17.46 -9.57 -10.10
N GLY A 124 -18.24 -8.71 -9.46
CA GLY A 124 -19.33 -9.14 -8.61
C GLY A 124 -20.47 -9.64 -9.49
N VAL A 125 -20.41 -10.89 -9.93
CA VAL A 125 -21.56 -11.63 -10.44
C VAL A 125 -21.51 -13.03 -9.85
N GLY A 126 -22.22 -13.22 -8.73
CA GLY A 126 -22.53 -14.54 -8.16
C GLY A 126 -21.42 -15.22 -7.35
N GLY A 127 -21.58 -15.24 -6.02
CA GLY A 127 -21.26 -16.43 -5.21
C GLY A 127 -19.82 -16.70 -4.74
N GLY A 128 -18.77 -16.05 -5.27
CA GLY A 128 -17.40 -16.28 -4.79
C GLY A 128 -16.47 -15.10 -5.07
N MET A 129 -15.89 -14.52 -4.01
CA MET A 129 -15.08 -13.29 -4.11
C MET A 129 -13.63 -13.62 -4.50
N TYR A 130 -13.40 -13.93 -5.78
CA TYR A 130 -12.05 -14.03 -6.35
C TYR A 130 -11.47 -12.65 -6.52
N VAL A 131 -10.51 -12.30 -5.68
CA VAL A 131 -9.76 -11.05 -5.82
C VAL A 131 -8.29 -11.41 -5.93
N PRO A 132 -7.76 -11.55 -7.16
CA PRO A 132 -6.34 -11.69 -7.34
C PRO A 132 -5.70 -10.36 -6.96
N ASN A 133 -4.92 -10.38 -5.88
CA ASN A 133 -4.07 -9.29 -5.44
C ASN A 133 -2.66 -9.55 -5.94
N VAL A 134 -2.15 -8.72 -6.84
CA VAL A 134 -0.72 -8.73 -7.16
C VAL A 134 -0.01 -7.86 -6.14
N VAL A 135 0.84 -8.47 -5.32
CA VAL A 135 1.65 -7.78 -4.34
C VAL A 135 3.06 -7.62 -4.90
N VAL A 136 3.50 -6.38 -5.01
CA VAL A 136 4.87 -6.04 -5.39
C VAL A 136 5.57 -5.48 -4.18
N THR A 137 6.68 -6.12 -3.81
CA THR A 137 7.57 -5.65 -2.77
C THR A 137 8.90 -5.25 -3.40
N VAL A 138 9.24 -3.98 -3.27
CA VAL A 138 10.52 -3.42 -3.72
C VAL A 138 11.43 -3.30 -2.51
N GLY A 139 12.34 -4.25 -2.38
CA GLY A 139 13.36 -4.29 -1.36
C GLY A 139 14.48 -3.27 -1.58
N ARG A 140 15.39 -3.21 -0.60
CA ARG A 140 16.61 -2.39 -0.68
C ARG A 140 17.48 -2.86 -1.86
N PHE A 141 18.23 -1.92 -2.44
CA PHE A 141 19.10 -2.16 -3.61
C PHE A 141 18.36 -2.65 -4.87
N GLY A 142 17.07 -2.32 -5.00
CA GLY A 142 16.30 -2.65 -6.20
C GLY A 142 15.92 -4.13 -6.31
N LYS A 143 16.03 -4.93 -5.23
CA LYS A 143 15.50 -6.30 -5.22
C LYS A 143 13.97 -6.24 -5.34
N VAL A 144 13.43 -6.74 -6.44
CA VAL A 144 11.97 -6.76 -6.66
C VAL A 144 11.45 -8.16 -6.45
N ASP A 145 10.51 -8.27 -5.51
CA ASP A 145 9.72 -9.47 -5.29
C ASP A 145 8.27 -9.22 -5.73
N VAL A 146 7.70 -10.19 -6.45
CA VAL A 146 6.37 -10.07 -7.05
C VAL A 146 5.60 -11.35 -6.76
N GLU A 147 4.57 -11.22 -5.93
CA GLU A 147 3.72 -12.32 -5.52
C GLU A 147 2.32 -12.11 -6.10
N ALA A 148 1.73 -13.15 -6.71
CA ALA A 148 0.31 -13.14 -7.06
C ALA A 148 -0.48 -13.87 -5.98
N LYS A 149 -1.17 -13.12 -5.12
CA LYS A 149 -2.02 -13.67 -4.07
C LYS A 149 -3.43 -13.82 -4.60
N CYS A 150 -3.89 -15.06 -4.73
CA CYS A 150 -5.26 -15.34 -5.13
C CYS A 150 -6.06 -15.70 -3.90
N LEU A 151 -7.16 -14.98 -3.69
CA LEU A 151 -8.20 -15.37 -2.76
C LEU A 151 -9.03 -16.48 -3.40
N TRP A 152 -9.01 -17.68 -2.83
CA TRP A 152 -9.81 -18.81 -3.26
C TRP A 152 -10.78 -19.21 -2.15
N GLN A 153 -12.08 -19.10 -2.43
CA GLN A 153 -13.09 -19.74 -1.61
C GLN A 153 -13.36 -21.10 -2.24
N GLY A 154 -13.02 -22.17 -1.53
CA GLY A 154 -13.19 -23.52 -2.05
C GLY A 154 -14.65 -23.91 -2.23
N GLU A 155 -14.91 -24.90 -3.08
CA GLU A 155 -16.27 -25.40 -3.36
C GLU A 155 -16.97 -25.99 -2.11
N GLY A 156 -16.22 -26.31 -1.05
CA GLY A 156 -16.75 -26.91 0.16
C GLY A 156 -16.77 -25.95 1.35
N GLY A 157 -17.76 -25.05 1.42
CA GLY A 157 -18.34 -24.42 2.64
C GLY A 157 -17.44 -23.74 3.68
N GLY A 158 -16.12 -23.89 3.61
CA GLY A 158 -15.13 -23.25 4.45
C GLY A 158 -14.86 -21.84 3.94
N GLY A 159 -14.65 -20.91 4.86
CA GLY A 159 -14.38 -19.52 4.53
C GLY A 159 -13.22 -19.34 3.53
N PRO A 160 -13.07 -18.13 2.97
CA PRO A 160 -12.04 -17.84 1.97
C PRO A 160 -10.65 -18.24 2.48
N LYS A 161 -9.94 -19.07 1.71
CA LYS A 161 -8.55 -19.44 1.96
C LYS A 161 -7.66 -18.54 1.11
N TYR A 162 -6.63 -17.97 1.74
CA TYR A 162 -5.62 -17.18 1.05
C TYR A 162 -4.51 -18.13 0.59
N GLU A 163 -4.31 -18.25 -0.72
CA GLU A 163 -3.16 -18.97 -1.27
C GLU A 163 -2.26 -17.98 -2.03
N ALA A 164 -1.02 -17.85 -1.57
CA ALA A 164 -0.01 -17.10 -2.28
C ALA A 164 0.65 -18.03 -3.30
N LYS A 165 0.60 -17.66 -4.59
CA LYS A 165 1.29 -18.39 -5.66
C LYS A 165 2.28 -17.45 -6.36
N PRO A 166 3.38 -17.96 -6.92
CA PRO A 166 4.25 -17.16 -7.77
C PRO A 166 3.45 -16.52 -8.91
N ALA A 167 3.70 -15.25 -9.19
CA ALA A 167 3.12 -14.57 -10.33
C ALA A 167 3.64 -15.18 -11.67
N PRO A 168 2.86 -15.14 -12.76
CA PRO A 168 3.35 -15.56 -14.07
C PRO A 168 4.66 -14.85 -14.44
N GLU A 169 5.65 -15.57 -15.00
CA GLU A 169 6.98 -15.01 -15.32
C GLU A 169 6.91 -13.77 -16.19
N GLU A 170 5.98 -13.73 -17.14
CA GLU A 170 5.73 -12.57 -18.00
C GLU A 170 5.27 -11.33 -17.23
N LEU A 171 4.39 -11.51 -16.24
CA LEU A 171 3.98 -10.43 -15.35
C LEU A 171 5.17 -9.95 -14.51
N VAL A 172 5.93 -10.89 -13.92
CA VAL A 172 7.14 -10.60 -13.14
C VAL A 172 8.16 -9.82 -13.98
N ARG A 173 8.37 -10.21 -15.25
CA ARG A 173 9.26 -9.53 -16.18
C ARG A 173 8.83 -8.08 -16.39
N VAL A 174 7.55 -7.83 -16.70
CA VAL A 174 7.04 -6.47 -16.91
C VAL A 174 7.18 -5.63 -15.64
N VAL A 175 6.88 -6.19 -14.45
CA VAL A 175 7.09 -5.46 -13.19
C VAL A 175 8.56 -5.11 -12.99
N ARG A 176 9.46 -6.07 -13.21
CA ARG A 176 10.91 -5.84 -13.08
C ARG A 176 11.39 -4.76 -14.04
N GLU A 177 10.92 -4.72 -15.29
CA GLU A 177 11.26 -3.66 -16.24
C GLU A 177 10.77 -2.29 -15.77
N VAL A 178 9.53 -2.20 -15.27
CA VAL A 178 8.95 -0.96 -14.72
C VAL A 178 9.75 -0.47 -13.51
N VAL A 179 10.15 -1.37 -12.61
CA VAL A 179 10.99 -1.02 -11.44
C VAL A 179 12.43 -0.69 -11.86
N ALA A 180 13.01 -1.39 -12.83
CA ALA A 180 14.38 -1.14 -13.31
C ALA A 180 14.51 0.26 -13.93
N ARG A 181 13.47 0.75 -14.63
CA ARG A 181 13.40 2.12 -15.15
C ARG A 181 13.43 3.19 -14.07
N ASN A 182 13.13 2.82 -12.83
CA ASN A 182 13.20 3.69 -11.66
C ASN A 182 14.61 3.78 -11.03
N GLN A 183 15.65 3.42 -11.78
CA GLN A 183 17.07 3.73 -11.50
C GLN A 183 17.52 3.40 -10.06
N GLY A 184 17.03 2.31 -9.47
CA GLY A 184 17.47 1.90 -8.12
C GLY A 184 16.89 2.73 -6.96
N SER A 185 15.90 3.60 -7.20
CA SER A 185 15.18 4.33 -6.13
C SER A 185 14.42 3.41 -5.15
N GLY A 186 14.28 2.13 -5.51
CA GLY A 186 13.69 1.10 -4.67
C GLY A 186 12.18 1.27 -4.47
N CYS A 187 11.51 2.07 -5.30
CA CYS A 187 10.09 2.34 -5.23
C CYS A 187 9.47 2.35 -6.63
N LEU A 188 8.14 2.25 -6.71
CA LEU A 188 7.38 2.61 -7.92
C LEU A 188 7.04 4.10 -7.83
N LEU A 189 7.17 4.85 -8.92
CA LEU A 189 6.64 6.23 -9.01
C LEU A 189 5.16 6.18 -9.45
N PRO A 190 4.38 7.27 -9.26
CA PRO A 190 2.97 7.27 -9.62
C PRO A 190 2.68 6.84 -11.06
N ARG A 191 3.45 7.35 -12.03
CA ARG A 191 3.34 6.99 -13.46
C ARG A 191 3.58 5.48 -13.71
N ASP A 192 4.47 4.90 -12.92
CA ASP A 192 4.87 3.50 -13.05
C ASP A 192 3.85 2.58 -12.38
N VAL A 193 3.17 3.05 -11.32
CA VAL A 193 1.99 2.36 -10.77
C VAL A 193 0.87 2.32 -11.82
N VAL A 194 0.64 3.40 -12.58
CA VAL A 194 -0.33 3.39 -13.68
C VAL A 194 0.08 2.42 -14.79
N GLN A 195 1.33 2.46 -15.25
CA GLN A 195 1.85 1.54 -16.26
C GLN A 195 1.76 0.09 -15.77
N PHE A 196 2.09 -0.15 -14.51
CA PHE A 196 1.99 -1.46 -13.89
C PHE A 196 0.53 -1.93 -13.84
N CYS A 197 -0.42 -1.08 -13.40
CA CYS A 197 -1.85 -1.41 -13.42
C CYS A 197 -2.33 -1.81 -14.82
N ARG A 198 -1.88 -1.12 -15.89
CA ARG A 198 -2.19 -1.50 -17.27
C ARG A 198 -1.59 -2.86 -17.66
N ALA A 199 -0.38 -3.16 -17.20
CA ALA A 199 0.21 -4.48 -17.40
C ALA A 199 -0.59 -5.56 -16.69
N VAL A 200 -0.93 -5.35 -15.41
CA VAL A 200 -1.73 -6.33 -14.66
C VAL A 200 -3.12 -6.51 -15.29
N GLU A 201 -3.77 -5.44 -15.77
CA GLU A 201 -5.04 -5.53 -16.48
C GLU A 201 -4.96 -6.42 -17.72
N ARG A 202 -3.86 -6.32 -18.49
CA ARG A 202 -3.60 -7.17 -19.66
C ARG A 202 -3.43 -8.65 -19.30
N PHE A 203 -2.81 -8.95 -18.16
CA PHE A 203 -2.62 -10.33 -17.68
C PHE A 203 -3.78 -10.83 -16.80
N GLY A 204 -4.70 -9.95 -16.37
CA GLY A 204 -5.86 -10.27 -15.53
C GLY A 204 -6.69 -11.45 -16.04
N PRO A 205 -7.02 -11.52 -17.34
CA PRO A 205 -7.73 -12.67 -17.92
C PRO A 205 -6.95 -13.98 -17.96
N ALA A 206 -5.61 -13.94 -17.82
CA ALA A 206 -4.71 -15.10 -17.80
C ALA A 206 -4.30 -15.53 -16.37
N LEU A 207 -4.60 -14.70 -15.36
CA LEU A 207 -4.49 -15.04 -13.95
C LEU A 207 -5.53 -16.04 -13.39
N PRO A 208 -6.57 -16.50 -14.11
CA PRO A 208 -7.46 -17.54 -13.61
C PRO A 208 -7.08 -18.94 -14.14
N TYR A 209 -5.79 -19.34 -14.18
CA TYR A 209 -5.40 -20.75 -14.40
C TYR A 209 -4.05 -21.11 -13.76
N LEU A 210 -3.81 -20.70 -12.51
CA LEU A 210 -2.86 -21.43 -11.65
C LEU A 210 -3.51 -22.77 -11.29
N ARG A 211 -3.49 -23.68 -12.28
CA ARG A 211 -4.06 -25.03 -12.30
C ARG A 211 -4.26 -25.58 -10.89
N MET A 212 -5.52 -25.69 -10.48
CA MET A 212 -5.99 -26.85 -9.74
C MET A 212 -6.59 -27.80 -10.77
#